data_AF-A0A957VWI4-F1
#
_entry.id   AF-A0A957VWI4-F1
#
_cell.length_a   1.000
_cell.length_b   1.000
_cell.length_c   1.000
_cell.angle_alpha   90.00
_cell.angle_beta   90.00
_cell.angle_gamma   90.00
#
_symmetry.space_group_name_H-M   'P 1'
#
loop_
_entity.id
_entity.type
_entity.pdbx_description
1 polymer ?
#
loop_
_entity_poly.entity_id
_entity_poly.type
_entity_poly.pdbx_seq_one_letter_code
_entity_poly.pdbx_strand_id
1 'polypeptide(L)'
;MPKVLTESSIVACGHSGTVKVSGSKKLTVNGSPILLKSSIEGQSVTSCTTVPASDASGPTHKPCTKVALVTAGEAEKLMIGGISVMIDTLAGKTDGMVAKKTPQELLSSTANQTKLITV
;
A
#
# COMPACT_ATOMS: atom_id res chain seq x y z
N MET A 1 8.21 16.26 -7.00
CA MET A 1 7.65 16.43 -5.63
C MET A 1 6.75 15.25 -5.36
N PRO A 2 6.92 14.56 -4.23
CA PRO A 2 6.07 13.42 -3.89
C PRO A 2 4.63 13.87 -3.61
N LYS A 3 3.67 13.10 -4.08
CA LYS A 3 2.23 13.36 -3.92
C LYS A 3 1.67 12.59 -2.74
N VAL A 4 0.76 13.21 -1.98
CA VAL A 4 0.08 12.55 -0.87
C VAL A 4 -0.86 11.47 -1.38
N LEU A 5 -0.91 10.34 -0.68
CA LEU A 5 -1.86 9.26 -0.92
C LEU A 5 -3.16 9.52 -0.17
N THR A 6 -4.26 9.27 -0.86
CA THR A 6 -5.64 9.33 -0.33
C THR A 6 -6.35 8.02 -0.63
N GLU A 7 -7.57 7.83 -0.12
CA GLU A 7 -8.41 6.68 -0.50
C GLU A 7 -8.71 6.59 -1.99
N SER A 8 -8.59 7.71 -2.73
CA SER A 8 -8.70 7.70 -4.19
C SER A 8 -7.42 7.22 -4.88
N SER A 9 -6.31 7.03 -4.16
CA SER A 9 -5.04 6.57 -4.72
C SER A 9 -5.03 5.05 -4.87
N ILE A 10 -4.23 4.55 -5.81
CA ILE A 10 -4.06 3.11 -6.02
C ILE A 10 -2.86 2.66 -5.21
N VAL A 11 -3.03 1.63 -4.38
CA VAL A 11 -1.92 0.92 -3.72
C VAL A 11 -1.93 -0.52 -4.22
N ALA A 12 -0.83 -0.98 -4.81
CA ALA A 12 -0.75 -2.25 -5.51
C ALA A 12 0.38 -3.13 -4.98
N CYS A 13 0.19 -4.45 -4.98
CA CYS A 13 1.20 -5.42 -4.55
C CYS A 13 2.20 -5.85 -5.65
N GLY A 14 2.16 -5.20 -6.83
CA GLY A 14 2.96 -5.55 -8.00
C GLY A 14 2.47 -6.75 -8.81
N HIS A 15 1.51 -7.52 -8.29
CA HIS A 15 0.93 -8.72 -8.94
C HIS A 15 -0.55 -8.50 -9.29
N SER A 16 -0.84 -7.33 -9.86
CA SER A 16 -2.21 -6.84 -10.15
C SER A 16 -3.16 -6.74 -8.95
N GLY A 17 -2.70 -7.08 -7.74
CA GLY A 17 -3.50 -6.97 -6.54
C GLY A 17 -3.53 -5.55 -6.00
N THR A 18 -4.70 -5.14 -5.51
CA THR A 18 -4.98 -3.81 -4.95
C THR A 18 -5.18 -3.92 -3.45
N VAL A 19 -4.58 -3.01 -2.68
CA VAL A 19 -4.78 -2.93 -1.23
C VAL A 19 -6.07 -2.19 -0.93
N LYS A 20 -6.92 -2.76 -0.08
CA LYS A 20 -8.09 -2.07 0.46
C LYS A 20 -7.66 -1.10 1.55
N VAL A 21 -7.40 0.13 1.17
CA VAL A 21 -6.99 1.20 2.10
C VAL A 21 -8.20 1.81 2.82
N SER A 22 -7.99 2.30 4.03
CA SER A 22 -8.99 3.11 4.75
C SER A 22 -8.30 4.32 5.39
N GLY A 23 -8.53 5.49 4.83
CA GLY A 23 -7.92 6.75 5.24
C GLY A 23 -8.54 7.35 6.50
N SER A 24 -7.86 8.35 7.06
CA SER A 24 -8.35 9.05 8.24
C SER A 24 -9.41 10.08 7.85
N LYS A 25 -10.66 9.88 8.27
CA LYS A 25 -11.78 10.80 8.00
C LYS A 25 -11.59 12.22 8.57
N LYS A 26 -10.62 12.40 9.48
CA LYS A 26 -10.37 13.72 10.09
C LYS A 26 -9.82 14.74 9.10
N LEU A 27 -9.10 14.31 8.06
CA LEU A 27 -8.47 15.19 7.09
C LEU A 27 -8.54 14.61 5.68
N THR A 28 -8.97 15.46 4.76
CA THR A 28 -9.18 15.10 3.37
C THR A 28 -8.37 16.03 2.45
N VAL A 29 -7.94 15.51 1.31
CA VAL A 29 -7.50 16.32 0.17
C VAL A 29 -8.58 16.21 -0.89
N ASN A 30 -9.21 17.33 -1.25
CA ASN A 30 -10.33 17.36 -2.20
C ASN A 30 -11.48 16.41 -1.81
N GLY A 31 -11.78 16.30 -0.50
CA GLY A 31 -12.83 15.41 0.01
C GLY A 31 -12.40 13.94 0.19
N SER A 32 -11.24 13.53 -0.33
CA SER A 32 -10.72 12.17 -0.17
C SER A 32 -9.85 12.03 1.10
N PRO A 33 -10.16 11.09 2.01
CA PRO A 33 -9.38 10.87 3.23
C PRO A 33 -7.92 10.52 2.92
N ILE A 34 -7.00 11.12 3.68
CA ILE A 34 -5.55 10.87 3.54
C ILE A 34 -5.20 9.49 4.11
N LEU A 35 -4.25 8.81 3.47
CA LEU A 35 -3.71 7.54 3.95
C LEU A 35 -2.57 7.77 4.94
N LEU A 36 -2.64 7.07 6.07
CA LEU A 36 -1.56 6.95 7.04
C LEU A 36 -0.91 5.57 6.90
N LYS A 37 0.25 5.34 7.52
CA LYS A 37 0.90 4.02 7.51
C LYS A 37 -0.05 2.91 7.98
N SER A 38 -0.81 3.16 9.06
CA SER A 38 -1.82 2.24 9.60
C SER A 38 -3.01 2.01 8.66
N SER A 39 -3.21 2.87 7.66
CA SER A 39 -4.24 2.72 6.63
C SER A 39 -3.83 1.78 5.49
N ILE A 40 -2.59 1.28 5.51
CA ILE A 40 -1.98 0.46 4.46
C ILE A 40 -1.40 -0.82 5.06
N GLU A 41 -0.59 -0.69 6.10
CA GLU A 41 0.01 -1.84 6.80
C GLU A 41 -1.08 -2.70 7.45
N GLY A 42 -1.01 -4.02 7.27
CA GLY A 42 -2.02 -4.96 7.76
C GLY A 42 -3.29 -5.03 6.91
N GLN A 43 -3.49 -4.11 5.95
CA GLN A 43 -4.68 -4.11 5.11
C GLN A 43 -4.69 -5.26 4.09
N SER A 44 -5.89 -5.70 3.76
CA SER A 44 -6.11 -6.79 2.81
C SER A 44 -5.75 -6.40 1.38
N VAL A 45 -5.14 -7.34 0.66
CA VAL A 45 -4.91 -7.27 -0.79
C VAL A 45 -5.98 -8.10 -1.49
N THR A 46 -6.63 -7.52 -2.49
CA THR A 46 -7.62 -8.19 -3.34
C THR A 46 -7.13 -8.23 -4.78
N SER A 47 -7.68 -9.12 -5.62
CA SER A 47 -7.38 -9.19 -7.06
C SER A 47 -5.92 -9.51 -7.42
N CYS A 48 -5.16 -10.11 -6.50
CA CYS A 48 -3.82 -10.61 -6.81
C CYS A 48 -3.91 -11.76 -7.82
N THR A 49 -3.18 -11.67 -8.93
CA THR A 49 -3.21 -12.64 -10.04
C THR A 49 -2.18 -13.75 -9.91
N THR A 50 -1.35 -13.74 -8.87
CA THR A 50 -0.44 -14.84 -8.55
C THR A 50 -1.25 -16.13 -8.36
N VAL A 51 -1.01 -17.12 -9.22
CA VAL A 51 -1.68 -18.42 -9.12
C VAL A 51 -1.03 -19.23 -7.99
N PRO A 52 -1.80 -19.77 -7.02
CA PRO A 52 -1.27 -20.68 -6.01
C PRO A 52 -0.62 -21.91 -6.66
N ALA A 53 0.57 -22.29 -6.19
CA ALA A 53 1.27 -23.47 -6.67
C ALA A 53 2.14 -24.06 -5.56
N SER A 54 2.39 -25.37 -5.66
CA SER A 54 3.19 -26.16 -4.70
C SER A 54 3.99 -27.22 -5.43
N ASP A 55 5.08 -27.67 -4.81
CA ASP A 55 5.85 -28.85 -5.22
C ASP A 55 5.99 -29.83 -4.04
N ALA A 56 6.78 -30.89 -4.19
CA ALA A 56 6.99 -31.91 -3.14
C ALA A 56 7.58 -31.35 -1.83
N SER A 57 8.16 -30.14 -1.85
CA SER A 57 8.73 -29.46 -0.68
C SER A 57 7.81 -28.39 -0.09
N GLY A 58 6.61 -28.18 -0.65
CA GLY A 58 5.60 -27.26 -0.13
C GLY A 58 5.21 -26.14 -1.11
N PRO A 59 4.58 -25.06 -0.60
CA PRO A 59 4.14 -23.94 -1.42
C PRO A 59 5.31 -23.27 -2.16
N THR A 60 5.12 -23.03 -3.45
CA THR A 60 6.06 -22.28 -4.30
C THR A 60 5.51 -20.90 -4.67
N HIS A 61 4.17 -20.78 -4.72
CA HIS A 61 3.46 -19.54 -5.02
C HIS A 61 2.27 -19.37 -4.07
N LYS A 62 2.13 -18.14 -3.55
CA LYS A 62 1.03 -17.74 -2.68
C LYS A 62 0.57 -16.35 -3.11
N PRO A 63 -0.72 -16.13 -3.40
CA PRO A 63 -1.26 -14.81 -3.65
C PRO A 63 -1.01 -13.87 -2.47
N CYS A 64 -0.80 -12.59 -2.76
CA CYS A 64 -0.77 -11.55 -1.74
C CYS A 64 -2.17 -11.43 -1.13
N THR A 65 -2.31 -11.59 0.19
CA THR A 65 -3.60 -11.42 0.88
C THR A 65 -3.58 -10.24 1.84
N LYS A 66 -2.40 -9.79 2.27
CA LYS A 66 -2.24 -8.57 3.07
C LYS A 66 -0.91 -7.85 2.84
N VAL A 67 -0.88 -6.57 3.18
CA VAL A 67 0.36 -5.83 3.38
C VAL A 67 0.97 -6.27 4.71
N ALA A 68 2.19 -6.81 4.66
CA ALA A 68 2.91 -7.28 5.84
C ALA A 68 3.67 -6.16 6.55
N LEU A 69 4.26 -5.23 5.79
CA LEU A 69 5.09 -4.15 6.32
C LEU A 69 5.16 -2.98 5.33
N VAL A 70 5.11 -1.76 5.83
CA VAL A 70 5.48 -0.55 5.05
C VAL A 70 6.89 -0.12 5.44
N THR A 71 7.78 -0.02 4.46
CA THR A 71 9.21 0.28 4.65
C THR A 71 9.61 1.68 4.21
N ALA A 72 8.80 2.33 3.36
CA ALA A 72 9.02 3.71 2.93
C ALA A 72 7.70 4.39 2.53
N GLY A 73 7.75 5.69 2.29
CA GLY A 73 6.61 6.49 1.84
C GLY A 73 5.97 7.36 2.92
N GLU A 74 6.58 7.49 4.10
CA GLU A 74 6.16 8.48 5.09
C GLU A 74 6.72 9.86 4.73
N ALA A 75 5.88 10.89 4.77
CA ALA A 75 6.32 12.25 4.57
C ALA A 75 7.16 12.76 5.76
N GLU A 76 8.28 13.41 5.47
CA GLU A 76 9.18 13.94 6.51
C GLU A 76 8.63 15.18 7.23
N LYS A 77 7.89 16.03 6.50
CA LYS A 77 7.42 17.33 7.01
C LYS A 77 5.90 17.40 7.17
N LEU A 78 5.17 16.61 6.40
CA LEU A 78 3.71 16.65 6.39
C LEU A 78 3.19 15.61 7.37
N MET A 79 2.79 16.08 8.54
CA MET A 79 2.29 15.27 9.64
C MET A 79 0.91 15.76 10.07
N ILE A 80 0.11 14.82 10.57
CA ILE A 80 -1.23 15.06 11.06
C ILE A 80 -1.30 14.50 12.48
N GLY A 81 -1.49 15.38 13.47
CA GLY A 81 -1.54 14.94 14.88
C GLY A 81 -0.30 14.17 15.31
N GLY A 82 0.87 14.51 14.76
CA GLY A 82 2.13 13.80 15.02
C GLY A 82 2.34 12.52 14.21
N ILE A 83 1.46 12.19 13.26
CA ILE A 83 1.58 11.00 12.39
C ILE A 83 1.91 11.46 10.97
N SER A 84 2.99 10.94 10.38
CA SER A 84 3.36 11.22 9.00
C SER A 84 2.31 10.71 8.01
N VAL A 85 2.01 11.53 6.99
CA VAL A 85 1.12 11.11 5.90
C VAL A 85 1.88 10.23 4.90
N MET A 86 1.16 9.34 4.22
CA MET A 86 1.77 8.54 3.16
C MET A 86 1.84 9.29 1.85
N ILE A 87 2.94 9.10 1.13
CA ILE A 87 3.23 9.70 -0.18
C ILE A 87 3.55 8.63 -1.24
N ASP A 88 3.56 9.04 -2.51
CA ASP A 88 3.75 8.17 -3.68
C ASP A 88 5.09 7.41 -3.75
N THR A 89 6.04 7.71 -2.86
CA THR A 89 7.25 6.92 -2.64
C THR A 89 7.02 5.69 -1.74
N LEU A 90 5.75 5.29 -1.53
CA LEU A 90 5.38 4.10 -0.79
C LEU A 90 6.14 2.87 -1.31
N ALA A 91 6.82 2.21 -0.37
CA ALA A 91 7.38 0.88 -0.58
C ALA A 91 7.08 0.00 0.63
N GLY A 92 7.04 -1.30 0.40
CA GLY A 92 6.76 -2.25 1.47
C GLY A 92 6.70 -3.69 0.99
N LYS A 93 6.22 -4.53 1.89
CA LYS A 93 6.21 -5.98 1.77
C LYS A 93 4.79 -6.51 1.88
N THR A 94 4.45 -7.53 1.09
CA THR A 94 3.21 -8.29 1.22
C THR A 94 3.50 -9.72 1.61
N ASP A 95 2.49 -10.43 2.11
CA ASP A 95 2.63 -11.80 2.59
C ASP A 95 2.58 -12.87 1.49
N GLY A 96 2.74 -12.46 0.23
CA GLY A 96 2.75 -13.33 -0.93
C GLY A 96 4.06 -14.12 -1.08
N MET A 97 4.06 -15.00 -2.07
CA MET A 97 5.21 -15.82 -2.44
C MET A 97 5.22 -16.09 -3.95
N VAL A 98 6.40 -16.03 -4.57
CA VAL A 98 6.63 -16.41 -5.97
C VAL A 98 7.98 -17.11 -6.03
N ALA A 99 8.05 -18.28 -6.65
CA ALA A 99 9.26 -19.11 -6.73
C ALA A 99 9.97 -19.28 -5.37
N LYS A 100 9.21 -19.57 -4.30
CA LYS A 100 9.68 -19.70 -2.90
C LYS A 100 10.31 -18.43 -2.28
N LYS A 101 10.24 -17.29 -2.96
CA LYS A 101 10.67 -16.00 -2.41
C LYS A 101 9.54 -15.36 -1.62
N THR A 102 9.79 -15.05 -0.36
CA THR A 102 8.85 -14.36 0.54
C THR A 102 9.65 -13.51 1.53
N PRO A 103 9.11 -12.37 2.00
CA PRO A 103 7.91 -11.70 1.51
C PRO A 103 8.10 -11.10 0.10
N GLN A 104 7.00 -10.71 -0.54
CA GLN A 104 7.05 -9.99 -1.82
C GLN A 104 7.25 -8.50 -1.58
N GLU A 105 8.17 -7.85 -2.29
CA GLU A 105 8.63 -6.48 -2.00
C GLU A 105 8.17 -5.44 -3.03
N LEU A 106 7.18 -5.81 -3.86
CA LEU A 106 6.68 -4.99 -4.97
C LEU A 106 5.50 -4.09 -4.59
N LEU A 107 5.29 -3.84 -3.29
CA LEU A 107 4.26 -2.91 -2.85
C LEU A 107 4.61 -1.50 -3.35
N SER A 108 3.71 -0.89 -4.09
CA SER A 108 3.86 0.47 -4.63
C SER A 108 2.54 1.22 -4.64
N SER A 109 2.58 2.51 -4.91
CA SER A 109 1.39 3.35 -5.00
C SER A 109 1.44 4.33 -6.16
N THR A 110 0.25 4.69 -6.65
CA THR A 110 0.04 5.78 -7.59
C THR A 110 -0.93 6.77 -6.96
N ALA A 111 -0.44 7.97 -6.66
CA ALA A 111 -1.27 9.07 -6.19
C ALA A 111 -2.13 9.61 -7.32
N ASN A 112 -3.44 9.74 -7.09
CA ASN A 112 -4.39 10.27 -8.08
C ASN A 112 -4.60 11.79 -7.99
N GLN A 113 -4.08 12.47 -6.97
CA GLN A 113 -4.12 13.93 -6.88
C GLN A 113 -2.91 14.58 -7.57
N THR A 114 -3.16 15.66 -8.31
CA THR A 114 -2.12 16.47 -8.96
C THR A 114 -1.62 17.63 -8.09
N LYS A 115 -2.34 18.00 -7.02
CA LYS A 115 -1.99 19.11 -6.14
C LYS A 115 -2.51 18.89 -4.71
N LEU A 116 -1.69 19.27 -3.72
CA LEU A 116 -2.11 19.44 -2.33
C LEU A 116 -2.90 20.75 -2.22
N ILE A 117 -4.17 20.67 -1.85
CA ILE A 117 -5.01 21.85 -1.57
C ILE A 117 -5.38 21.79 -0.10
N THR A 118 -4.87 22.74 0.68
CA THR A 118 -5.37 23.03 2.03
C THR A 118 -6.65 23.84 1.88
N VAL A 119 -7.73 23.39 2.52
CA VAL A 119 -8.99 24.16 2.64
C VAL A 119 -8.90 25.05 3.86
#